data_AF-A0A1Q6JTJ1-F1
#
_entry.id   AF-A0A1Q6JTJ1-F1
#
_cell.length_a   1.000
_cell.length_b   1.000
_cell.length_c   1.000
_cell.angle_alpha   90.00
_cell.angle_beta   90.00
_cell.angle_gamma   90.00
#
_symmetry.space_group_name_H-M   'P 1'
#
loop_
_entity.id
_entity.type
_entity.pdbx_description
1 polymer ?
#
loop_
_entity_poly.entity_id
_entity_poly.type
_entity_poly.pdbx_seq_one_letter_code
_entity_poly.pdbx_strand_id
1 'polypeptide(L)'
;MTFIYSKAYHIIINYIKSYMFGGIMQHEITKPQRLLDENGNIKEPGFAKKMLYEYHRSDVKAKNWRIKEWDYYYIGNQHYGLALTIGDNGFAGALSTSILEFDKPYDVTKTALVVFPLGKMNLPETSEKGTTKWTQGKSSYSFENDGKVRHLKGTHAKFDGDNALTFDITLSDFPEESMVIATPFDKNAHFYFNQKINCMRAEGVVKCGNKEWKFDKSDSMGTLDWGRGVWTYDNTWYWGSLQGYLEDGSRFGWNIGYGFGNT
;
A
#
# COMPACT_ATOMS: atom_id res chain seq x y z
N MET A 1 15.18 4.12 -9.35
CA MET A 1 14.80 2.72 -9.05
C MET A 1 15.23 2.45 -7.62
N THR A 2 14.33 2.71 -6.67
CA THR A 2 14.66 2.68 -5.24
C THR A 2 14.33 1.30 -4.69
N PHE A 3 15.36 0.50 -4.41
CA PHE A 3 15.22 -0.75 -3.66
C PHE A 3 15.22 -0.42 -2.17
N ILE A 4 14.13 -0.74 -1.46
CA ILE A 4 14.15 -0.80 0.00
C ILE A 4 14.76 -2.17 0.36
N TYR A 5 16.05 -2.16 0.71
CA TYR A 5 16.81 -3.36 1.05
C TYR A 5 16.63 -3.75 2.52
N SER A 6 16.30 -5.01 2.78
CA SER A 6 16.49 -5.69 4.06
C SER A 6 17.44 -6.88 3.83
N LYS A 7 18.65 -6.76 4.39
CA LYS A 7 19.75 -7.73 4.53
C LYS A 7 19.96 -8.78 3.42
N ALA A 8 21.00 -8.53 2.61
CA ALA A 8 21.68 -9.53 1.80
C ALA A 8 22.47 -10.51 2.68
N TYR A 9 22.25 -11.82 2.48
CA TYR A 9 23.29 -12.86 2.61
C TYR A 9 23.09 -13.88 1.48
N HIS A 10 24.21 -14.40 0.98
CA HIS A 10 24.41 -15.22 -0.22
C HIS A 10 23.36 -16.30 -0.51
N ILE A 11 22.76 -16.29 -1.72
CA ILE A 11 22.45 -17.50 -2.52
C ILE A 11 22.45 -17.11 -4.01
N ILE A 12 23.61 -17.19 -4.66
CA ILE A 12 23.69 -17.42 -6.12
C ILE A 12 23.97 -18.91 -6.29
N ILE A 13 23.34 -19.54 -7.28
CA ILE A 13 23.33 -20.98 -7.63
C ILE A 13 22.09 -21.73 -7.09
N ASN A 14 20.99 -21.70 -7.88
CA ASN A 14 20.04 -22.82 -8.08
C ASN A 14 18.85 -22.50 -9.04
N TYR A 15 18.85 -21.36 -9.74
CA TYR A 15 17.65 -20.80 -10.40
C TYR A 15 17.25 -21.36 -11.78
N ILE A 16 17.58 -22.60 -12.16
CA ILE A 16 17.30 -23.11 -13.54
C ILE A 16 16.41 -24.36 -13.62
N LYS A 17 15.86 -24.89 -12.51
CA LYS A 17 15.10 -26.17 -12.58
C LYS A 17 13.56 -26.10 -12.48
N SER A 18 12.92 -24.96 -12.18
CA SER A 18 11.45 -24.92 -12.01
C SER A 18 10.64 -24.46 -13.23
N TYR A 19 11.26 -23.92 -14.28
CA TYR A 19 10.54 -23.37 -15.44
C TYR A 19 10.03 -24.41 -16.47
N MET A 20 10.17 -25.71 -16.20
CA MET A 20 9.88 -26.77 -17.18
C MET A 20 8.50 -27.44 -17.04
N PHE A 21 7.64 -27.04 -16.09
CA PHE A 21 6.31 -27.62 -15.97
C PHE A 21 5.26 -26.58 -15.53
N GLY A 22 4.44 -26.12 -16.49
CA GLY A 22 3.21 -25.37 -16.26
C GLY A 22 3.40 -23.85 -16.17
N GLY A 23 3.17 -23.14 -17.27
CA GLY A 23 3.02 -21.68 -17.21
C GLY A 23 1.85 -21.33 -16.29
N ILE A 24 2.08 -20.47 -15.31
CA ILE A 24 1.01 -19.89 -14.48
C ILE A 24 0.11 -19.10 -15.44
N MET A 25 -1.06 -19.64 -15.74
CA MET A 25 -2.05 -18.97 -16.58
C MET A 25 -2.53 -17.74 -15.82
N GLN A 26 -2.31 -16.54 -16.39
CA GLN A 26 -2.84 -15.31 -15.83
C GLN A 26 -4.37 -15.33 -15.97
N HIS A 27 -5.08 -15.29 -14.84
CA HIS A 27 -6.54 -15.32 -14.81
C HIS A 27 -7.10 -13.92 -14.53
N GLU A 28 -7.74 -13.31 -15.53
CA GLU A 28 -8.34 -11.98 -15.41
C GLU A 28 -9.82 -12.08 -15.01
N ILE A 29 -10.17 -11.38 -13.94
CA ILE A 29 -11.56 -11.16 -13.53
C ILE A 29 -12.14 -9.98 -14.31
N THR A 30 -13.25 -10.21 -14.98
CA THR A 30 -13.91 -9.20 -15.84
C THR A 30 -15.28 -8.75 -15.33
N LYS A 31 -15.82 -9.38 -14.28
CA LYS A 31 -17.13 -9.06 -13.70
C LYS A 31 -17.05 -8.85 -12.18
N PRO A 32 -17.87 -7.94 -11.61
CA PRO A 32 -17.96 -7.77 -10.16
C PRO A 32 -18.36 -9.08 -9.46
N GLN A 33 -17.72 -9.38 -8.32
CA GLN A 33 -18.02 -10.54 -7.50
C GLN A 33 -17.54 -10.41 -6.06
N ARG A 34 -18.10 -11.22 -5.15
CA ARG A 34 -17.55 -11.40 -3.81
C ARG A 34 -16.12 -11.90 -3.84
N LEU A 35 -15.25 -11.34 -3.00
CA LEU A 35 -13.88 -11.81 -2.84
C LEU A 35 -13.86 -13.22 -2.24
N LEU A 36 -14.65 -13.44 -1.19
CA LEU A 36 -14.61 -14.66 -0.39
C LEU A 36 -15.84 -15.54 -0.62
N ASP A 37 -15.64 -16.85 -0.54
CA ASP A 37 -16.70 -17.84 -0.45
C ASP A 37 -17.27 -17.95 0.98
N GLU A 38 -18.26 -18.83 1.18
CA GLU A 38 -18.90 -19.06 2.49
C GLU A 38 -17.92 -19.58 3.56
N ASN A 39 -16.80 -20.18 3.15
CA ASN A 39 -15.76 -20.72 4.01
C ASN A 39 -14.65 -19.71 4.32
N GLY A 40 -14.70 -18.50 3.73
CA GLY A 40 -13.70 -17.45 3.89
C GLY A 40 -12.45 -17.63 3.01
N ASN A 41 -12.51 -18.47 1.98
CA ASN A 41 -11.44 -18.63 0.99
C ASN A 41 -11.69 -17.69 -0.20
N ILE A 42 -10.64 -17.37 -0.96
CA ILE A 42 -10.80 -16.67 -2.24
C ILE A 42 -11.72 -17.49 -3.15
N LYS A 43 -12.84 -16.88 -3.57
CA LYS A 43 -13.83 -17.55 -4.41
C LYS A 43 -13.28 -17.86 -5.80
N GLU A 44 -12.58 -16.90 -6.40
CA GLU A 44 -11.99 -17.00 -7.73
C GLU A 44 -10.64 -16.26 -7.73
N PRO A 45 -9.50 -16.96 -7.59
CA PRO A 45 -8.16 -16.35 -7.62
C PRO A 45 -7.84 -15.73 -8.97
N GLY A 46 -7.21 -14.57 -8.98
CA GLY A 46 -6.88 -13.87 -10.23
C GLY A 46 -6.50 -12.41 -10.01
N PHE A 47 -6.40 -11.68 -11.12
CA PHE A 47 -6.20 -10.24 -11.13
C PHE A 47 -7.37 -9.53 -11.83
N ALA A 48 -7.60 -8.27 -11.48
CA ALA A 48 -8.53 -7.38 -12.15
C ALA A 48 -7.87 -6.02 -12.38
N LYS A 49 -8.29 -5.32 -13.44
CA LYS A 49 -7.77 -4.00 -13.78
C LYS A 49 -8.46 -2.84 -13.03
N LYS A 50 -9.48 -3.16 -12.24
CA LYS A 50 -10.28 -2.24 -11.43
C LYS A 50 -10.89 -3.02 -10.27
N MET A 51 -11.48 -2.33 -9.29
CA MET A 51 -12.02 -2.97 -8.09
C MET A 51 -13.30 -3.78 -8.39
N LEU A 52 -13.12 -5.00 -8.91
CA LEU A 52 -14.22 -5.94 -9.20
C LEU A 52 -14.46 -6.95 -8.09
N TYR A 53 -13.52 -7.08 -7.16
CA TYR A 53 -13.71 -7.90 -5.97
C TYR A 53 -14.37 -7.07 -4.85
N GLU A 54 -15.48 -7.56 -4.34
CA GLU A 54 -16.15 -7.05 -3.15
C GLU A 54 -15.57 -7.74 -1.91
N TYR A 55 -14.64 -7.07 -1.24
CA TYR A 55 -14.18 -7.46 0.08
C TYR A 55 -15.19 -7.00 1.13
N HIS A 56 -15.56 -7.90 2.04
CA HIS A 56 -16.23 -7.54 3.28
C HIS A 56 -15.48 -8.17 4.43
N ARG A 57 -15.14 -7.35 5.44
CA ARG A 57 -14.46 -7.82 6.63
C ARG A 57 -15.30 -8.85 7.39
N SER A 58 -16.63 -8.75 7.30
CA SER A 58 -17.57 -9.74 7.87
C SER A 58 -17.46 -11.14 7.28
N ASP A 59 -16.96 -11.24 6.04
CA ASP A 59 -16.87 -12.52 5.34
C ASP A 59 -15.60 -13.29 5.75
N VAL A 60 -14.65 -12.62 6.43
CA VAL A 60 -13.41 -13.21 6.94
C VAL A 60 -13.69 -14.13 8.13
N LYS A 61 -13.32 -15.41 8.02
CA LYS A 61 -13.53 -16.41 9.08
C LYS A 61 -12.40 -16.48 10.12
N ALA A 62 -11.29 -15.78 9.88
CA ALA A 62 -10.21 -15.69 10.84
C ALA A 62 -10.56 -14.74 11.99
N LYS A 63 -9.94 -14.96 13.15
CA LYS A 63 -10.13 -14.12 14.33
C LYS A 63 -9.54 -12.72 14.09
N ASN A 64 -10.12 -11.65 14.64
CA ASN A 64 -9.74 -10.25 14.37
C ASN A 64 -8.24 -9.94 14.51
N TRP A 65 -7.54 -10.61 15.42
CA TRP A 65 -6.10 -10.43 15.61
C TRP A 65 -5.21 -11.03 14.52
N ARG A 66 -5.81 -11.77 13.59
CA ARG A 66 -5.17 -12.34 12.41
C ARG A 66 -5.34 -11.48 11.17
N ILE A 67 -6.34 -10.60 11.18
CA ILE A 67 -6.68 -9.79 10.01
C ILE A 67 -5.70 -8.63 9.91
N LYS A 68 -5.24 -8.37 8.69
CA LYS A 68 -4.26 -7.34 8.35
C LYS A 68 -4.82 -6.45 7.28
N GLU A 69 -4.80 -5.15 7.54
CA GLU A 69 -5.35 -4.12 6.67
C GLU A 69 -4.42 -2.92 6.72
N TRP A 70 -4.05 -2.38 5.56
CA TRP A 70 -3.30 -1.13 5.51
C TRP A 70 -3.61 -0.33 4.24
N ASP A 71 -3.41 0.97 4.38
CA ASP A 71 -3.32 1.89 3.26
C ASP A 71 -1.92 2.52 3.32
N TYR A 72 -1.11 2.26 2.30
CA TYR A 72 0.22 2.83 2.11
C TYR A 72 0.20 3.76 0.91
N TYR A 73 0.69 4.98 1.08
CA TYR A 73 0.91 5.92 -0.01
C TYR A 73 2.38 6.22 -0.17
N TYR A 74 2.85 6.22 -1.40
CA TYR A 74 4.14 6.82 -1.77
C TYR A 74 3.88 7.99 -2.70
N ILE A 75 4.48 9.14 -2.41
CA ILE A 75 4.45 10.34 -3.24
C ILE A 75 5.90 10.69 -3.56
N GLY A 76 6.20 10.91 -4.83
CA GLY A 76 7.57 11.17 -5.25
C GLY A 76 7.68 12.07 -6.47
N ASN A 77 8.81 12.78 -6.52
CA ASN A 77 9.34 13.50 -7.68
C ASN A 77 10.86 13.26 -7.75
N GLN A 78 11.59 14.08 -8.53
CA GLN A 78 13.03 13.93 -8.69
C GLN A 78 13.85 14.31 -7.44
N HIS A 79 13.25 15.06 -6.51
CA HIS A 79 13.93 15.63 -5.35
C HIS A 79 13.58 14.91 -4.05
N TYR A 80 12.30 14.54 -3.89
CA TYR A 80 11.74 14.09 -2.64
C TYR A 80 10.87 12.85 -2.78
N GLY A 81 10.83 12.06 -1.71
CA GLY A 81 9.87 11.00 -1.51
C GLY A 81 9.16 11.16 -0.16
N LEU A 82 7.87 10.86 -0.13
CA LEU A 82 7.03 10.81 1.05
C LEU A 82 6.34 9.46 1.08
N ALA A 83 6.53 8.68 2.14
CA ALA A 83 5.77 7.46 2.38
C ALA A 83 4.86 7.65 3.62
N LEU A 84 3.60 7.28 3.49
CA LEU A 84 2.60 7.40 4.55
C LEU A 84 1.88 6.06 4.74
N THR A 85 1.63 5.67 5.98
CA THR A 85 0.92 4.42 6.27
C THR A 85 -0.05 4.58 7.43
N ILE A 86 -1.26 4.06 7.28
CA ILE A 86 -2.12 3.64 8.38
C ILE A 86 -2.30 2.13 8.21
N GLY A 87 -1.98 1.36 9.25
CA GLY A 87 -2.12 -0.10 9.22
C GLY A 87 -2.65 -0.68 10.52
N ASP A 88 -3.59 -1.62 10.40
CA ASP A 88 -4.13 -2.48 11.45
C ASP A 88 -3.75 -3.92 11.12
N ASN A 89 -2.76 -4.46 11.84
CA ASN A 89 -2.25 -5.82 11.66
C ASN A 89 -2.76 -6.76 12.78
N GLY A 90 -3.93 -6.47 13.35
CA GLY A 90 -4.53 -7.23 14.43
C GLY A 90 -3.93 -6.85 15.78
N PHE A 91 -2.83 -7.50 16.18
CA PHE A 91 -2.19 -7.24 17.47
C PHE A 91 -1.33 -5.96 17.49
N ALA A 92 -0.92 -5.47 16.33
CA ALA A 92 -0.14 -4.25 16.17
C ALA A 92 -0.75 -3.39 15.07
N GLY A 93 -0.68 -2.08 15.22
CA GLY A 93 -0.98 -1.11 14.19
C GLY A 93 0.08 -0.03 14.15
N ALA A 94 0.03 0.80 13.13
CA ALA A 94 1.04 1.81 12.90
C ALA A 94 0.46 3.02 12.17
N LEU A 95 0.86 4.21 12.63
CA LEU A 95 0.91 5.41 11.80
C LEU A 95 2.37 5.65 11.47
N SER A 96 2.74 5.57 10.19
CA SER A 96 4.13 5.71 9.76
C SER A 96 4.27 6.82 8.73
N THR A 97 5.33 7.62 8.87
CA THR A 97 5.76 8.59 7.86
C THR A 97 7.23 8.39 7.59
N SER A 98 7.59 8.38 6.30
CA SER A 98 8.98 8.47 5.86
C SER A 98 9.18 9.65 4.92
N ILE A 99 10.31 10.33 5.05
CA ILE A 99 10.78 11.34 4.11
C ILE A 99 12.08 10.84 3.50
N LEU A 100 12.21 11.04 2.20
CA LEU A 100 13.41 10.78 1.41
C LEU A 100 13.79 12.06 0.66
N GLU A 101 15.07 12.39 0.64
CA GLU A 101 15.67 13.42 -0.19
C GLU A 101 16.72 12.79 -1.11
N PHE A 102 16.69 13.15 -2.38
CA PHE A 102 17.54 12.57 -3.41
C PHE A 102 18.71 13.48 -3.80
N ASP A 103 18.50 14.80 -3.78
CA ASP A 103 19.54 15.79 -4.08
C ASP A 103 20.68 15.74 -3.05
N LYS A 104 20.30 15.61 -1.78
CA LYS A 104 21.20 15.37 -0.65
C LYS A 104 20.69 14.14 0.09
N PRO A 105 21.25 12.95 -0.18
CA PRO A 105 20.73 11.69 0.34
C PRO A 105 20.46 11.76 1.85
N TYR A 106 19.18 11.73 2.18
CA TYR A 106 18.67 11.74 3.55
C TYR A 106 17.37 10.95 3.56
N ASP A 107 17.24 10.04 4.53
CA ASP A 107 16.00 9.35 4.78
C ASP A 107 15.73 9.27 6.29
N VAL A 108 14.45 9.34 6.64
CA VAL A 108 14.00 9.14 8.01
C VAL A 108 12.61 8.54 8.00
N THR A 109 12.40 7.53 8.84
CA THR A 109 11.09 6.93 9.10
C THR A 109 10.76 7.05 10.57
N LYS A 110 9.52 7.45 10.87
CA LYS A 110 8.97 7.45 12.23
C LYS A 110 7.64 6.74 12.26
N THR A 111 7.43 5.93 13.30
CA THR A 111 6.24 5.10 13.45
C THR A 111 5.66 5.28 14.85
N ALA A 112 4.39 5.66 14.91
CA ALA A 112 3.60 5.62 16.14
C ALA A 112 2.91 4.26 16.21
N LEU A 113 3.41 3.39 17.10
CA LEU A 113 2.88 2.05 17.30
C LEU A 113 1.55 2.10 18.04
N VAL A 114 0.61 1.30 17.55
CA VAL A 114 -0.72 1.11 18.13
C VAL A 114 -0.81 -0.32 18.61
N VAL A 115 -1.09 -0.51 19.89
CA VAL A 115 -1.16 -1.84 20.50
C VAL A 115 -2.61 -2.31 20.47
N PHE A 116 -2.84 -3.53 19.97
CA PHE A 116 -4.16 -4.15 19.86
C PHE A 116 -5.25 -3.30 19.16
N PRO A 117 -5.00 -2.78 17.94
CA PRO A 117 -6.04 -2.09 17.19
C PRO A 117 -7.20 -3.03 16.83
N LEU A 118 -6.95 -4.32 16.52
CA LEU A 118 -7.98 -5.38 16.38
C LEU A 118 -9.16 -5.04 15.45
N GLY A 119 -8.91 -4.25 14.40
CA GLY A 119 -9.93 -3.74 13.47
C GLY A 119 -10.52 -2.38 13.82
N LYS A 120 -10.19 -1.80 14.98
CA LYS A 120 -10.76 -0.51 15.43
C LYS A 120 -10.36 0.67 14.55
N MET A 121 -9.28 0.56 13.78
CA MET A 121 -8.90 1.59 12.81
C MET A 121 -9.91 1.70 11.66
N ASN A 122 -10.79 0.70 11.49
CA ASN A 122 -11.94 0.71 10.59
C ASN A 122 -11.56 1.16 9.16
N LEU A 123 -10.50 0.56 8.62
CA LEU A 123 -10.06 0.85 7.27
C LEU A 123 -11.17 0.46 6.27
N PRO A 124 -11.42 1.27 5.24
CA PRO A 124 -12.45 0.99 4.24
C PRO A 124 -12.28 -0.37 3.57
N GLU A 125 -13.41 -1.01 3.27
CA GLU A 125 -13.46 -2.30 2.58
C GLU A 125 -13.18 -2.21 1.07
N THR A 126 -13.20 -1.01 0.52
CA THR A 126 -12.78 -0.70 -0.86
C THR A 126 -11.73 0.40 -0.84
N SER A 127 -10.85 0.42 -1.85
CA SER A 127 -9.95 1.56 -2.02
C SER A 127 -10.63 2.76 -2.67
N GLU A 128 -11.76 2.58 -3.35
CA GLU A 128 -12.36 3.57 -4.26
C GLU A 128 -12.95 4.79 -3.55
N LYS A 129 -13.34 4.64 -2.28
CA LYS A 129 -13.88 5.70 -1.44
C LYS A 129 -13.77 5.34 0.04
N GLY A 130 -13.92 6.33 0.91
CA GLY A 130 -13.96 6.14 2.34
C GLY A 130 -12.93 7.00 3.07
N THR A 131 -12.95 6.93 4.39
CA THR A 131 -12.06 7.71 5.25
C THR A 131 -11.44 6.80 6.28
N THR A 132 -10.12 6.86 6.40
CA THR A 132 -9.37 6.26 7.50
C THR A 132 -8.81 7.37 8.36
N LYS A 133 -9.15 7.39 9.65
CA LYS A 133 -8.67 8.38 10.62
C LYS A 133 -8.20 7.67 11.89
N TRP A 134 -7.02 8.04 12.37
CA TRP A 134 -6.51 7.52 13.64
C TRP A 134 -5.61 8.51 14.34
N THR A 135 -5.68 8.50 15.67
CA THR A 135 -4.80 9.30 16.54
C THR A 135 -4.13 8.37 17.55
N GLN A 136 -2.80 8.42 17.59
CA GLN A 136 -1.97 7.71 18.54
C GLN A 136 -1.08 8.70 19.28
N GLY A 137 -1.40 8.98 20.54
CA GLY A 137 -0.74 10.02 21.32
C GLY A 137 -0.89 11.39 20.65
N LYS A 138 0.23 12.01 20.27
CA LYS A 138 0.27 13.31 19.58
C LYS A 138 0.36 13.20 18.05
N SER A 139 0.35 11.99 17.50
CA SER A 139 0.36 11.75 16.05
C SER A 139 -1.07 11.46 15.58
N SER A 140 -1.54 12.13 14.52
CA SER A 140 -2.90 12.00 13.99
C SER A 140 -2.90 12.03 12.47
N TYR A 141 -3.53 11.04 11.85
CA TYR A 141 -3.50 10.80 10.41
C TYR A 141 -4.93 10.69 9.89
N SER A 142 -5.16 11.23 8.70
CA SER A 142 -6.44 11.21 8.00
C SER A 142 -6.21 11.00 6.52
N PHE A 143 -6.65 9.84 6.01
CA PHE A 143 -6.70 9.54 4.58
C PHE A 143 -8.16 9.55 4.16
N GLU A 144 -8.56 10.60 3.43
CA GLU A 144 -9.92 10.81 2.96
C GLU A 144 -9.96 10.54 1.45
N ASN A 145 -10.93 9.77 0.97
CA ASN A 145 -11.16 9.52 -0.44
C ASN A 145 -12.65 9.68 -0.76
N ASP A 146 -12.99 10.64 -1.62
CA ASP A 146 -14.37 10.89 -2.05
C ASP A 146 -14.73 10.21 -3.39
N GLY A 147 -13.79 9.47 -3.99
CA GLY A 147 -13.92 8.84 -5.31
C GLY A 147 -13.44 9.71 -6.48
N LYS A 148 -13.06 10.97 -6.23
CA LYS A 148 -12.51 11.90 -7.22
C LYS A 148 -11.14 12.43 -6.84
N VAL A 149 -10.90 12.60 -5.54
CA VAL A 149 -9.62 12.98 -4.97
C VAL A 149 -9.35 12.19 -3.69
N ARG A 150 -8.07 11.98 -3.38
CA ARG A 150 -7.63 11.54 -2.06
C ARG A 150 -6.93 12.70 -1.35
N HIS A 151 -7.37 13.01 -0.14
CA HIS A 151 -6.72 14.01 0.71
C HIS A 151 -6.04 13.32 1.88
N LEU A 152 -4.72 13.39 1.90
CA LEU A 152 -3.86 12.80 2.93
C LEU A 152 -3.35 13.94 3.82
N LYS A 153 -3.83 13.99 5.06
CA LYS A 153 -3.42 15.02 6.02
C LYS A 153 -3.09 14.44 7.38
N GLY A 154 -2.15 15.04 8.08
CA GLY A 154 -1.83 14.61 9.41
C GLY A 154 -0.56 15.20 9.99
N THR A 155 -0.27 14.74 11.21
CA THR A 155 0.87 15.13 12.02
C THR A 155 1.55 13.89 12.57
N HIS A 156 2.86 13.82 12.46
CA HIS A 156 3.70 12.89 13.20
C HIS A 156 4.49 13.65 14.27
N ALA A 157 4.22 13.39 15.54
CA ALA A 157 4.90 14.06 16.64
C ALA A 157 6.37 13.62 16.75
N LYS A 158 7.25 14.53 17.20
CA LYS A 158 8.68 14.26 17.45
C LYS A 158 9.39 13.60 16.27
N PHE A 159 9.15 14.14 15.07
CA PHE A 159 9.75 13.64 13.85
C PHE A 159 11.24 14.00 13.77
N ASP A 160 11.57 15.25 14.11
CA ASP A 160 12.95 15.76 14.21
C ASP A 160 13.12 16.50 15.56
N GLY A 161 13.68 15.81 16.56
CA GLY A 161 13.72 16.28 17.94
C GLY A 161 12.30 16.49 18.49
N ASP A 162 11.99 17.70 18.95
CA ASP A 162 10.65 18.08 19.41
C ASP A 162 9.73 18.59 18.29
N ASN A 163 10.24 18.78 17.08
CA ASN A 163 9.43 19.22 15.94
C ASN A 163 8.52 18.09 15.47
N ALA A 164 7.24 18.40 15.34
CA ALA A 164 6.31 17.54 14.62
C ALA A 164 6.48 17.73 13.11
N LEU A 165 6.26 16.67 12.35
CA LEU A 165 6.07 16.76 10.91
C LEU A 165 4.58 16.88 10.62
N THR A 166 4.19 17.81 9.76
CA THR A 166 2.83 17.91 9.20
C THR A 166 2.86 17.61 7.71
N PHE A 167 1.84 16.92 7.21
CA PHE A 167 1.65 16.68 5.78
C PHE A 167 0.22 17.04 5.39
N ASP A 168 0.08 17.63 4.21
CA ASP A 168 -1.18 17.92 3.54
C ASP A 168 -0.97 17.73 2.03
N ILE A 169 -1.48 16.62 1.51
CA ILE A 169 -1.24 16.16 0.14
C ILE A 169 -2.57 15.78 -0.50
N THR A 170 -2.81 16.27 -1.71
CA THR A 170 -3.94 15.87 -2.55
C THR A 170 -3.45 14.98 -3.68
N LEU A 171 -4.08 13.84 -3.86
CA LEU A 171 -3.91 12.97 -5.02
C LEU A 171 -5.16 13.07 -5.91
N SER A 172 -4.94 13.24 -7.21
CA SER A 172 -6.00 13.40 -8.21
C SER A 172 -5.63 12.69 -9.51
N ASP A 173 -6.53 12.74 -10.50
CA ASP A 173 -6.29 12.19 -11.83
C ASP A 173 -5.93 10.69 -11.76
N PHE A 174 -6.83 9.89 -11.17
CA PHE A 174 -6.62 8.46 -11.04
C PHE A 174 -6.48 7.79 -12.42
N PRO A 175 -5.57 6.81 -12.57
CA PRO A 175 -5.50 6.05 -13.81
C PRO A 175 -6.80 5.26 -14.02
N GLU A 176 -7.14 4.98 -15.29
CA GLU A 176 -8.28 4.14 -15.65
C GLU A 176 -8.11 2.70 -15.16
N GLU A 177 -6.88 2.19 -15.23
CA GLU A 177 -6.52 0.85 -14.79
C GLU A 177 -5.65 0.86 -13.53
N SER A 178 -5.76 -0.21 -12.75
CA SER A 178 -5.01 -0.49 -11.53
C SER A 178 -4.77 -1.99 -11.41
N MET A 179 -3.85 -2.43 -10.56
CA MET A 179 -3.62 -3.86 -10.34
C MET A 179 -4.33 -4.33 -9.08
N VAL A 180 -5.45 -5.04 -9.22
CA VAL A 180 -6.18 -5.67 -8.11
C VAL A 180 -5.92 -7.17 -8.15
N ILE A 181 -5.43 -7.77 -7.05
CA ILE A 181 -5.00 -9.18 -7.04
C ILE A 181 -5.59 -9.87 -5.82
N ALA A 182 -6.18 -11.05 -6.04
CA ALA A 182 -6.67 -11.94 -4.99
C ALA A 182 -5.83 -13.23 -4.97
N THR A 183 -4.96 -13.33 -3.96
CA THR A 183 -3.99 -14.41 -3.80
C THR A 183 -4.39 -15.32 -2.65
N PRO A 184 -4.72 -16.60 -2.89
CA PRO A 184 -4.94 -17.58 -1.84
C PRO A 184 -3.61 -18.05 -1.21
N PHE A 185 -3.71 -18.71 -0.06
CA PHE A 185 -2.63 -19.51 0.51
C PHE A 185 -3.05 -20.98 0.55
N ASP A 186 -2.07 -21.89 0.67
CA ASP A 186 -2.29 -23.31 0.98
C ASP A 186 -2.74 -23.52 2.45
N LYS A 187 -3.73 -22.73 2.88
CA LYS A 187 -4.30 -22.77 4.23
C LYS A 187 -5.70 -22.16 4.21
N ASN A 188 -6.66 -22.92 4.74
CA ASN A 188 -8.06 -22.52 4.80
C ASN A 188 -8.24 -21.14 5.47
N ALA A 189 -9.10 -20.30 4.88
CA ALA A 189 -9.43 -18.93 5.31
C ALA A 189 -8.22 -17.99 5.40
N HIS A 190 -7.14 -18.25 4.65
CA HIS A 190 -5.99 -17.38 4.51
C HIS A 190 -5.88 -16.88 3.07
N PHE A 191 -5.66 -15.59 2.93
CA PHE A 191 -5.60 -14.91 1.64
C PHE A 191 -4.87 -13.58 1.77
N TYR A 192 -4.40 -13.07 0.64
CA TYR A 192 -3.96 -11.70 0.49
C TYR A 192 -4.73 -11.07 -0.66
N PHE A 193 -5.41 -9.97 -0.37
CA PHE A 193 -6.13 -9.18 -1.33
C PHE A 193 -5.53 -7.79 -1.37
N ASN A 194 -5.12 -7.32 -2.54
CA ASN A 194 -4.49 -6.02 -2.66
C ASN A 194 -4.84 -5.28 -3.92
N GLN A 195 -4.67 -3.97 -3.87
CA GLN A 195 -4.71 -3.10 -5.04
C GLN A 195 -3.50 -2.18 -5.05
N LYS A 196 -2.90 -2.04 -6.24
CA LYS A 196 -1.88 -1.03 -6.51
C LYS A 196 -2.42 -0.04 -7.53
N ILE A 197 -2.43 1.25 -7.17
CA ILE A 197 -2.82 2.35 -8.07
C ILE A 197 -1.61 3.25 -8.24
N ASN A 198 -1.13 3.41 -9.46
CA ASN A 198 0.04 4.25 -9.79
C ASN A 198 -0.37 5.54 -10.47
N CYS A 199 0.60 6.44 -10.67
CA CYS A 199 0.48 7.58 -11.58
C CYS A 199 -0.61 8.59 -11.22
N MET A 200 -1.10 8.59 -9.98
CA MET A 200 -1.96 9.66 -9.49
C MET A 200 -1.16 10.95 -9.47
N ARG A 201 -1.72 12.08 -9.91
CA ARG A 201 -1.04 13.37 -9.75
C ARG A 201 -1.08 13.80 -8.30
N ALA A 202 0.05 14.25 -7.77
CA ALA A 202 0.19 14.64 -6.38
C ALA A 202 0.53 16.12 -6.24
N GLU A 203 -0.09 16.80 -5.29
CA GLU A 203 0.27 18.17 -4.94
C GLU A 203 0.13 18.41 -3.44
N GLY A 204 0.97 19.28 -2.88
CA GLY A 204 0.88 19.69 -1.49
C GLY A 204 2.23 19.86 -0.83
N VAL A 205 2.23 19.83 0.50
CA VAL A 205 3.41 20.21 1.29
C VAL A 205 3.56 19.36 2.54
N VAL A 206 4.82 19.10 2.87
CA VAL A 206 5.22 18.51 4.14
C VAL A 206 6.15 19.49 4.85
N LYS A 207 5.96 19.69 6.16
CA LYS A 207 6.76 20.63 6.96
C LYS A 207 7.26 19.97 8.23
N CYS A 208 8.50 20.28 8.64
CA CYS A 208 9.04 19.90 9.94
C CYS A 208 10.08 20.92 10.41
N GLY A 209 9.76 21.67 11.47
CA GLY A 209 10.59 22.81 11.89
C GLY A 209 10.74 23.83 10.76
N ASN A 210 11.97 24.09 10.32
CA ASN A 210 12.29 24.99 9.20
C ASN A 210 12.37 24.28 7.84
N LYS A 211 12.20 22.94 7.80
CA LYS A 211 12.26 22.16 6.56
C LYS A 211 10.88 22.10 5.92
N GLU A 212 10.85 22.20 4.61
CA GLU A 212 9.65 22.10 3.78
C GLU A 212 9.94 21.27 2.53
N TRP A 213 9.11 20.26 2.28
CA TRP A 213 9.16 19.44 1.08
C TRP A 213 7.87 19.68 0.28
N LYS A 214 8.02 20.15 -0.96
CA LYS A 214 6.90 20.50 -1.83
C LYS A 214 6.72 19.45 -2.92
N PHE A 215 5.46 19.20 -3.24
CA PHE A 215 5.04 18.35 -4.34
C PHE A 215 4.13 19.17 -5.24
N ASP A 216 4.48 19.25 -6.53
CA ASP A 216 3.71 19.98 -7.53
C ASP A 216 3.02 19.01 -8.47
N LYS A 217 1.79 19.34 -8.86
CA LYS A 217 0.96 18.51 -9.73
C LYS A 217 1.62 18.21 -11.09
N SER A 218 2.50 19.09 -11.55
CA SER A 218 3.22 18.96 -12.81
C SER A 218 4.32 17.90 -12.78
N ASP A 219 4.94 17.61 -11.63
CA ASP A 219 6.13 16.76 -11.54
C ASP A 219 6.05 15.64 -10.49
N SER A 220 5.00 15.64 -9.67
CA SER A 220 4.87 14.73 -8.53
C SER A 220 3.76 13.71 -8.76
N MET A 221 4.07 12.45 -8.46
CA MET A 221 3.13 11.34 -8.61
C MET A 221 2.93 10.57 -7.30
N GLY A 222 1.73 10.03 -7.12
CA GLY A 222 1.32 9.19 -6.01
C GLY A 222 1.05 7.75 -6.43
N THR A 223 1.47 6.81 -5.57
CA THR A 223 1.14 5.40 -5.60
C THR A 223 0.33 5.03 -4.36
N LEU A 224 -0.73 4.25 -4.51
CA LEU A 224 -1.41 3.55 -3.41
C LEU A 224 -1.00 2.08 -3.44
N ASP A 225 -0.59 1.57 -2.28
CA ASP A 225 -0.63 0.14 -1.94
C ASP A 225 -1.69 -0.07 -0.87
N TRP A 226 -2.79 -0.70 -1.28
CA TRP A 226 -3.91 -1.05 -0.43
C TRP A 226 -3.92 -2.56 -0.22
N GLY A 227 -3.97 -3.02 1.02
CA GLY A 227 -3.93 -4.46 1.33
C GLY A 227 -4.92 -4.86 2.41
N ARG A 228 -5.58 -6.02 2.22
CA ARG A 228 -6.49 -6.66 3.17
C ARG A 228 -6.21 -8.17 3.18
N GLY A 229 -6.35 -8.81 4.34
CA GLY A 229 -6.43 -10.27 4.39
C GLY A 229 -5.86 -10.90 5.64
N VAL A 230 -5.50 -12.17 5.50
CA VAL A 230 -5.06 -13.05 6.59
C VAL A 230 -3.89 -13.88 6.08
N TRP A 231 -2.68 -13.55 6.53
CA TRP A 231 -1.48 -14.27 6.11
C TRP A 231 -1.11 -15.41 7.04
N THR A 232 -0.28 -16.31 6.53
CA THR A 232 0.48 -17.24 7.37
C THR A 232 1.45 -16.48 8.29
N TYR A 233 2.08 -17.17 9.24
CA TYR A 233 3.02 -16.51 10.17
C TYR A 233 4.37 -16.17 9.53
N ASP A 234 4.81 -17.02 8.62
CA ASP A 234 6.07 -16.89 7.91
C ASP A 234 5.78 -16.59 6.44
N ASN A 235 6.19 -15.40 6.00
CA ASN A 235 6.07 -14.93 4.63
C ASN A 235 7.28 -14.06 4.31
N THR A 236 7.88 -14.29 3.15
CA THR A 236 8.85 -13.37 2.55
C THR A 236 8.21 -12.83 1.29
N TRP A 237 8.05 -11.51 1.20
CA TRP A 237 7.47 -10.87 0.04
C TRP A 237 8.39 -9.79 -0.49
N TYR A 238 8.30 -9.57 -1.79
CA TYR A 238 9.00 -8.52 -2.50
C TYR A 238 7.96 -7.70 -3.23
N TRP A 239 8.11 -6.38 -3.16
CA TRP A 239 7.31 -5.45 -3.95
C TRP A 239 8.20 -4.34 -4.46
N GLY A 240 7.90 -3.93 -5.69
CA GLY A 240 8.46 -2.77 -6.33
C GLY A 240 7.38 -2.06 -7.11
N SER A 241 7.52 -0.75 -7.23
CA SER A 241 6.62 0.08 -8.01
C SER A 241 7.43 1.13 -8.75
N LEU A 242 6.96 1.49 -9.94
CA LEU A 242 7.51 2.57 -10.74
C LEU A 242 6.36 3.37 -11.33
N GLN A 243 6.57 4.68 -11.42
CA GLN A 243 5.68 5.59 -12.12
C GLN A 243 6.49 6.74 -12.69
N GLY A 244 6.07 7.25 -13.84
CA GLY A 244 6.72 8.39 -14.49
C GLY A 244 5.99 8.82 -15.76
N TYR A 245 6.60 9.77 -16.46
CA TYR A 245 6.15 10.24 -17.76
C TYR A 245 7.00 9.62 -18.88
N LEU A 246 6.36 9.25 -19.98
CA LEU A 246 7.02 8.89 -21.23
C LEU A 246 7.39 10.16 -22.03
N GLU A 247 8.17 10.01 -23.09
CA GLU A 247 8.62 11.13 -23.94
C GLU A 247 7.46 11.91 -24.56
N ASP A 248 6.33 11.25 -24.82
CA ASP A 248 5.10 11.87 -25.35
C ASP A 248 4.23 12.56 -24.28
N GLY A 249 4.68 12.56 -23.02
CA GLY A 249 3.97 13.14 -21.88
C GLY A 249 2.90 12.24 -21.27
N SER A 250 2.65 11.04 -21.82
CA SER A 250 1.76 10.06 -21.21
C SER A 250 2.33 9.50 -19.91
N ARG A 251 1.47 9.03 -19.01
CA ARG A 251 1.88 8.45 -17.73
C ARG A 251 2.05 6.94 -17.89
N PHE A 252 3.15 6.43 -17.35
CA PHE A 252 3.43 5.00 -17.30
C PHE A 252 3.75 4.57 -15.88
N GLY A 253 3.21 3.43 -15.47
CA GLY A 253 3.52 2.83 -14.18
C GLY A 253 3.38 1.32 -14.21
N TRP A 254 4.13 0.65 -13.36
CA TRP A 254 4.06 -0.80 -13.18
C TRP A 254 4.34 -1.18 -11.73
N ASN A 255 3.91 -2.39 -11.38
CA ASN A 255 4.20 -3.03 -10.11
C ASN A 255 4.80 -4.40 -10.34
N ILE A 256 5.71 -4.80 -9.46
CA ILE A 256 6.15 -6.18 -9.31
C ILE A 256 5.84 -6.62 -7.89
N GLY A 257 5.30 -7.81 -7.76
CA GLY A 257 5.03 -8.46 -6.48
C GLY A 257 5.45 -9.92 -6.57
N TYR A 258 6.05 -10.44 -5.50
CA TYR A 258 6.37 -11.86 -5.38
C TYR A 258 6.36 -12.29 -3.90
N GLY A 259 6.09 -13.57 -3.64
CA GLY A 259 6.33 -14.20 -2.33
C GLY A 259 5.13 -14.28 -1.37
N PHE A 260 3.95 -13.83 -1.78
CA PHE A 260 2.70 -14.13 -1.08
C PHE A 260 1.99 -15.31 -1.74
N GLY A 261 1.39 -16.17 -0.92
CA GLY A 261 0.51 -17.23 -1.39
C GLY A 261 1.20 -18.38 -2.09
N ASN A 262 0.41 -19.11 -2.87
CA ASN A 262 0.81 -20.28 -3.65
C ASN A 262 0.74 -20.03 -5.18
N THR A 263 0.58 -18.77 -5.59
CA THR A 263 0.42 -18.33 -6.98
C THR A 263 1.69 -17.73 -7.53
#